data_AF-A0A1B6I332-F1
#
_entry.id   AF-A0A1B6I332-F1
#
_cell.length_a   1.000
_cell.length_b   1.000
_cell.length_c   1.000
_cell.angle_alpha   90.00
_cell.angle_beta   90.00
_cell.angle_gamma   90.00
#
_symmetry.space_group_name_H-M   'P 1'
#
loop_
_entity.id
_entity.type
_entity.pdbx_description
1 polymer ?
#
loop_
_entity_poly.entity_id
_entity_poly.type
_entity_poly.pdbx_seq_one_letter_code
_entity_poly.pdbx_strand_id
1 'polypeptide(L)'
;MNKSINSTNVNNEKRTIRALKGLGPLDTCRTAFKELRILTVVGLYIQETILYTIKSGQARTGDGHSYNTRHRSNFLLNQHHLSLFERKPSYRGAMFFNIPPESLRRLPEKNFKASLRNWLLERPIYTIQEFVQCRTHNF
;
A
#
# COMPACT_ATOMS: atom_id res chain seq x y z
N MET A 1 1.63 7.93 18.80
CA MET A 1 2.54 6.76 18.86
C MET A 1 2.89 6.17 17.48
N ASN A 2 1.94 5.83 16.59
CA ASN A 2 2.28 5.18 15.30
C ASN A 2 3.06 6.04 14.29
N LYS A 3 3.02 7.38 14.40
CA LYS A 3 3.77 8.28 13.49
C LYS A 3 5.28 8.25 13.73
N SER A 4 5.70 8.01 14.98
CA SER A 4 7.12 8.00 15.37
C SER A 4 7.81 6.70 14.95
N ILE A 5 7.16 5.56 15.15
CA ILE A 5 7.71 4.23 14.83
C ILE A 5 7.94 4.05 13.32
N ASN A 6 7.00 4.52 12.48
CA ASN A 6 7.13 4.39 11.02
C ASN A 6 8.23 5.30 10.44
N SER A 7 8.47 6.47 11.05
CA SER A 7 9.51 7.41 10.62
C SER A 7 10.92 6.90 10.92
N THR A 8 11.13 6.34 12.12
CA THR A 8 12.43 5.82 12.56
C THR A 8 12.91 4.65 11.70
N ASN A 9 12.02 3.74 11.32
CA ASN A 9 12.40 2.56 10.54
C ASN A 9 12.87 2.93 9.12
N VAL A 10 12.18 3.87 8.46
CA VAL A 10 12.56 4.34 7.12
C VAL A 10 13.93 5.02 7.13
N ASN A 11 14.31 5.70 8.22
CA ASN A 11 15.62 6.34 8.33
C ASN A 11 16.75 5.31 8.40
N ASN A 12 16.55 4.20 9.11
CA ASN A 12 17.52 3.11 9.15
C ASN A 12 17.67 2.42 7.79
N GLU A 13 16.56 2.13 7.10
CA GLU A 13 16.59 1.57 5.74
C GLU A 13 17.35 2.50 4.78
N LYS A 14 17.10 3.81 4.84
CA LYS A 14 17.83 4.80 4.02
C LYS A 14 19.32 4.77 4.28
N ARG A 15 19.78 4.64 5.54
CA ARG A 15 21.21 4.53 5.87
C ARG A 15 21.83 3.31 5.20
N THR A 16 21.17 2.15 5.29
CA THR A 16 21.62 0.92 4.64
C THR A 16 21.66 1.06 3.11
N ILE A 17 20.60 1.58 2.51
CA ILE A 17 20.53 1.79 1.05
C ILE A 17 21.61 2.75 0.56
N ARG A 18 21.90 3.82 1.32
CA ARG A 18 23.00 4.74 0.99
C ARG A 18 24.35 4.03 0.99
N ALA A 19 24.63 3.21 2.01
CA ALA A 19 25.86 2.44 2.08
C ALA A 19 25.99 1.44 0.90
N LEU A 20 24.90 0.76 0.54
CA LEU A 20 24.90 -0.20 -0.58
C LEU A 20 25.13 0.45 -1.96
N LYS A 21 24.70 1.69 -2.15
CA LYS A 21 24.78 2.40 -3.44
C LYS A 21 25.85 3.49 -3.50
N GLY A 22 26.61 3.70 -2.41
CA GLY A 22 27.60 4.77 -2.33
C GLY A 22 27.01 6.17 -2.45
N LEU A 23 25.78 6.37 -1.99
CA LEU A 23 25.08 7.65 -2.10
C LEU A 23 25.58 8.67 -1.07
N GLY A 24 25.69 9.92 -1.48
CA GLY A 24 26.01 11.05 -0.62
C GLY A 24 24.89 11.42 0.36
N PRO A 25 25.17 12.32 1.34
CA PRO A 25 24.20 12.71 2.36
C PRO A 25 22.93 13.37 1.80
N LEU A 26 23.07 14.17 0.74
CA LEU A 26 21.98 14.91 0.10
C LEU A 26 21.28 14.10 -1.01
N ASP A 27 21.87 12.99 -1.44
CA ASP A 27 21.30 12.17 -2.49
C ASP A 27 20.01 11.49 -2.02
N THR A 28 19.04 11.45 -2.92
CA THR A 28 17.76 10.78 -2.67
C THR A 28 17.95 9.26 -2.72
N CYS A 29 17.51 8.56 -1.68
CA CYS A 29 17.49 7.10 -1.70
C CYS A 29 16.38 6.51 -2.58
N ARG A 30 15.43 7.33 -3.08
CA ARG A 30 14.24 6.80 -3.78
C ARG A 30 14.64 6.02 -5.03
N THR A 31 15.53 6.57 -5.86
CA THR A 31 16.02 5.88 -7.06
C THR A 31 16.73 4.58 -6.70
N ALA A 32 17.59 4.60 -5.67
CA ALA A 32 18.27 3.41 -5.18
C ALA A 32 17.32 2.30 -4.69
N PHE A 33 16.21 2.63 -3.99
CA PHE A 33 15.20 1.62 -3.63
C PHE A 33 14.59 0.93 -4.87
N LYS A 34 14.30 1.70 -5.93
CA LYS A 34 13.77 1.14 -7.19
C LYS A 34 14.79 0.23 -7.88
N GLU A 35 16.02 0.74 -8.05
CA GLU A 35 17.11 0.03 -8.73
C GLU A 35 17.47 -1.27 -8.02
N LEU A 36 17.53 -1.25 -6.69
CA LEU A 36 17.81 -2.45 -5.88
C LEU A 36 16.60 -3.38 -5.75
N ARG A 37 15.42 -2.96 -6.22
CA ARG A 37 14.16 -3.70 -6.12
C ARG A 37 13.81 -4.06 -4.66
N ILE A 38 14.07 -3.11 -3.75
CA ILE A 38 13.79 -3.22 -2.32
C ILE A 38 12.54 -2.40 -1.97
N LEU A 39 11.58 -3.03 -1.28
CA LEU A 39 10.45 -2.31 -0.69
C LEU A 39 10.88 -1.62 0.60
N THR A 40 10.33 -0.44 0.85
CA THR A 40 10.42 0.21 2.16
C THR A 40 9.56 -0.55 3.18
N VAL A 41 9.84 -0.37 4.47
CA VAL A 41 9.03 -0.93 5.56
C VAL A 41 7.55 -0.55 5.43
N VAL A 42 7.27 0.66 4.93
CA VAL A 42 5.91 1.14 4.70
C VAL A 42 5.27 0.41 3.51
N GLY A 43 6.01 0.20 2.42
CA GLY A 43 5.56 -0.59 1.28
C GLY A 43 5.26 -2.04 1.67
N LEU A 44 6.11 -2.65 2.51
CA LEU A 44 5.87 -3.99 3.07
C LEU A 44 4.61 -4.02 3.93
N TYR A 45 4.45 -3.06 4.84
CA TYR A 45 3.25 -2.95 5.68
C TYR A 45 1.97 -2.83 4.84
N ILE A 46 1.97 -1.98 3.82
CA ILE A 46 0.83 -1.82 2.91
C ILE A 46 0.53 -3.13 2.19
N GLN A 47 1.54 -3.78 1.61
CA GLN A 47 1.37 -5.05 0.90
C GLN A 47 0.76 -6.12 1.80
N GLU A 48 1.34 -6.36 2.97
CA GLU A 48 0.88 -7.41 3.88
C GLU A 48 -0.52 -7.12 4.43
N THR A 49 -0.82 -5.85 4.73
CA THR A 49 -2.17 -5.47 5.19
C THR A 49 -3.23 -5.70 4.10
N ILE A 50 -2.91 -5.40 2.83
CA ILE A 50 -3.80 -5.69 1.71
C ILE A 50 -4.02 -7.20 1.56
N LEU A 51 -2.94 -8.00 1.56
CA LEU A 51 -3.02 -9.45 1.41
C LEU A 51 -3.80 -10.10 2.56
N TYR A 52 -3.62 -9.59 3.78
CA TYR A 52 -4.39 -10.01 4.94
C TYR A 52 -5.90 -9.77 4.72
N THR A 53 -6.28 -8.57 4.26
CA THR A 53 -7.69 -8.25 3.98
C THR A 53 -8.28 -9.14 2.89
N ILE A 54 -7.54 -9.40 1.81
CA ILE A 54 -8.01 -10.30 0.72
C ILE A 54 -8.32 -11.69 1.27
N LYS A 55 -7.46 -12.22 2.13
CA LYS A 55 -7.66 -13.54 2.77
C LYS A 55 -8.77 -13.55 3.80
N SER A 56 -9.05 -12.41 4.44
CA SER A 56 -10.08 -12.31 5.49
C SER A 56 -11.53 -12.42 4.97
N GLY A 57 -11.75 -12.44 3.65
CA GLY A 57 -13.08 -12.64 3.07
C GLY A 57 -14.07 -11.50 3.33
N GLN A 58 -13.59 -10.26 3.56
CA GLN A 58 -14.48 -9.12 3.78
C GLN A 58 -15.39 -8.84 2.59
N ALA A 59 -16.61 -8.38 2.88
CA ALA A 59 -17.61 -8.04 1.87
C ALA A 59 -17.12 -6.95 0.92
N ARG A 60 -17.39 -7.15 -0.38
CA ARG A 60 -17.09 -6.24 -1.47
C ARG A 60 -18.33 -5.46 -1.87
N THR A 61 -18.14 -4.30 -2.49
CA THR A 61 -19.22 -3.42 -2.95
C THR A 61 -20.15 -4.11 -3.95
N GLY A 62 -19.65 -5.13 -4.66
CA GLY A 62 -20.41 -5.93 -5.60
C GLY A 62 -21.34 -6.98 -5.01
N ASP A 63 -21.19 -7.34 -3.73
CA ASP A 63 -21.88 -8.50 -3.16
C ASP A 63 -23.39 -8.27 -2.98
N GLY A 64 -23.84 -7.01 -2.96
CA GLY A 64 -25.25 -6.62 -2.83
C GLY A 64 -25.95 -6.15 -4.11
N HIS A 65 -25.25 -6.13 -5.26
CA HIS A 65 -25.78 -5.56 -6.50
C HIS A 65 -25.53 -6.45 -7.73
N SER A 66 -26.62 -6.77 -8.44
CA SER A 66 -26.61 -7.58 -9.69
C SER A 66 -25.94 -6.85 -10.86
N TYR A 67 -25.98 -5.51 -10.87
CA TYR A 67 -25.45 -4.68 -11.95
C TYR A 67 -23.95 -4.38 -11.80
N ASN A 68 -23.23 -4.31 -12.93
CA ASN A 68 -21.79 -4.03 -12.96
C ASN A 68 -21.52 -2.55 -12.64
N THR A 69 -21.14 -2.25 -11.40
CA THR A 69 -20.66 -0.91 -11.03
C THR A 69 -19.15 -0.78 -11.24
N ARG A 70 -18.69 0.43 -11.58
CA ARG A 70 -17.27 0.79 -11.76
C ARG A 70 -16.37 0.47 -10.56
N HIS A 71 -16.98 0.26 -9.38
CA HIS A 71 -16.30 0.00 -8.11
C HIS A 71 -16.66 -1.37 -7.51
N ARG A 72 -17.20 -2.30 -8.31
CA ARG A 72 -17.69 -3.60 -7.84
C ARG A 72 -16.64 -4.40 -7.07
N SER A 73 -15.38 -4.31 -7.48
CA SER A 73 -14.26 -5.01 -6.84
C SER A 73 -13.74 -4.31 -5.58
N ASN A 74 -14.20 -3.11 -5.25
CA ASN A 74 -13.76 -2.39 -4.06
C ASN A 74 -14.27 -3.09 -2.79
N PHE A 75 -13.51 -2.99 -1.70
CA PHE A 75 -14.06 -3.31 -0.39
C PHE A 75 -14.99 -2.19 0.07
N LEU A 76 -16.10 -2.58 0.71
CA LEU A 76 -16.99 -1.66 1.39
C LEU A 76 -16.28 -1.11 2.63
N LEU A 77 -16.03 0.19 2.64
CA LEU A 77 -15.56 0.89 3.82
C LEU A 77 -16.79 1.36 4.59
N ASN A 78 -17.15 0.61 5.63
CA ASN A 78 -18.20 1.04 6.55
C ASN A 78 -17.79 2.38 7.18
N GLN A 79 -18.72 3.34 7.17
CA GLN A 79 -18.50 4.62 7.83
C GLN A 79 -18.45 4.39 9.35
N HIS A 80 -17.30 4.68 9.96
CA HIS A 80 -17.09 4.48 11.39
C HIS A 80 -16.59 5.78 12.02
N HIS A 81 -17.16 6.16 13.15
CA HIS A 81 -16.81 7.38 13.89
C HIS A 81 -15.62 7.20 14.84
N LEU A 82 -15.19 5.95 15.08
CA LEU A 82 -14.18 5.62 16.08
C LEU A 82 -12.82 5.39 15.42
N SER A 83 -11.81 6.18 15.81
CA SER A 83 -10.42 6.02 15.37
C SER A 83 -9.81 4.65 15.68
N LEU A 84 -10.38 3.91 16.64
CA LEU A 84 -10.00 2.52 16.93
C LEU A 84 -10.33 1.58 15.76
N PHE A 85 -11.47 1.77 15.09
CA PHE A 85 -11.85 0.98 13.91
C PHE A 85 -10.90 1.25 12.74
N GLU A 86 -10.44 2.49 12.60
CA GLU A 86 -9.43 2.86 11.61
C GLU A 86 -8.06 2.20 11.87
N ARG A 87 -7.79 1.69 13.07
CA ARG A 87 -6.52 1.00 13.37
C ARG A 87 -6.55 -0.49 13.03
N LYS A 88 -7.73 -1.08 12.80
CA LYS A 88 -7.85 -2.50 12.48
C LYS A 88 -7.17 -2.79 11.12
N PRO A 89 -6.30 -3.81 11.04
CA PRO A 89 -5.66 -4.21 9.78
C PRO A 89 -6.66 -4.49 8.67
N SER A 90 -7.80 -5.09 9.00
CA SER A 90 -8.88 -5.36 8.03
C SER A 90 -9.41 -4.07 7.38
N TYR A 91 -9.72 -3.05 8.19
CA TYR A 91 -10.18 -1.75 7.68
C TYR A 91 -9.09 -1.03 6.88
N ARG A 92 -7.86 -0.97 7.40
CA ARG A 92 -6.72 -0.33 6.70
C ARG A 92 -6.42 -1.04 5.38
N GLY A 93 -6.41 -2.37 5.37
CA GLY A 93 -6.15 -3.16 4.17
C GLY A 93 -7.24 -3.01 3.12
N ALA A 94 -8.51 -2.94 3.52
CA ALA A 94 -9.62 -2.63 2.63
C ALA A 94 -9.46 -1.23 2.00
N MET A 95 -9.09 -0.24 2.81
CA MET A 95 -8.82 1.12 2.33
C MET A 95 -7.63 1.16 1.38
N PHE A 96 -6.55 0.45 1.71
CA PHE A 96 -5.35 0.35 0.89
C PHE A 96 -5.61 -0.38 -0.44
N PHE A 97 -6.40 -1.44 -0.43
CA PHE A 97 -6.77 -2.17 -1.63
C PHE A 97 -7.56 -1.29 -2.60
N ASN A 98 -8.30 -0.29 -2.12
CA ASN A 98 -9.07 0.60 -2.98
C ASN A 98 -8.23 1.70 -3.69
N ILE A 99 -6.92 1.80 -3.42
CA ILE A 99 -6.03 2.83 -3.98
C ILE A 99 -5.38 2.44 -5.32
N PRO A 100 -4.79 1.23 -5.49
CA PRO A 100 -4.16 0.86 -6.75
C PRO A 100 -5.11 0.90 -7.96
N PRO A 101 -4.57 1.03 -9.19
CA PRO A 101 -5.36 0.99 -10.41
C PRO A 101 -6.26 -0.23 -10.49
N GLU A 102 -7.46 -0.06 -11.06
CA GLU A 102 -8.43 -1.15 -11.20
C GLU A 102 -7.87 -2.36 -11.96
N SER A 103 -7.02 -2.13 -12.97
CA SER A 103 -6.31 -3.17 -13.71
C SER A 103 -5.49 -4.10 -12.82
N LEU A 104 -4.89 -3.57 -11.75
CA LEU A 104 -4.15 -4.35 -10.76
C LEU A 104 -5.11 -5.11 -9.84
N ARG A 105 -6.21 -4.47 -9.43
CA ARG A 105 -7.20 -5.02 -8.48
C ARG A 105 -8.06 -6.14 -9.05
N ARG A 106 -8.22 -6.19 -10.38
CA ARG A 106 -8.93 -7.27 -11.09
C ARG A 106 -8.09 -8.53 -11.32
N LEU A 107 -6.79 -8.51 -11.00
CA LEU A 107 -5.93 -9.67 -11.18
C LEU A 107 -6.34 -10.82 -10.22
N PRO A 108 -6.17 -12.08 -10.65
CA PRO A 108 -6.37 -13.22 -9.75
C PRO A 108 -5.34 -13.17 -8.61
N GLU A 109 -5.69 -13.70 -7.44
CA GLU A 109 -4.86 -13.63 -6.22
C GLU A 109 -3.41 -14.10 -6.46
N LYS A 110 -3.24 -15.18 -7.24
CA LYS A 110 -1.94 -15.73 -7.66
C LYS A 110 -1.01 -14.68 -8.28
N ASN A 111 -1.57 -13.78 -9.10
CA ASN A 111 -0.81 -12.76 -9.82
C ASN A 111 -0.85 -11.41 -9.09
N PHE A 112 -1.88 -11.17 -8.28
CA PHE A 112 -2.09 -9.93 -7.55
C PHE A 112 -0.91 -9.60 -6.64
N LYS A 113 -0.41 -10.57 -5.86
CA LYS A 113 0.73 -10.33 -4.94
C LYS A 113 1.97 -9.82 -5.67
N ALA A 114 2.33 -10.46 -6.79
CA ALA A 114 3.51 -10.10 -7.58
C ALA A 114 3.32 -8.73 -8.25
N SER A 115 2.16 -8.48 -8.86
CA SER A 115 1.85 -7.21 -9.50
C SER A 115 1.78 -6.04 -8.50
N LEU A 116 1.18 -6.25 -7.33
CA LEU A 116 1.17 -5.26 -6.24
C LEU A 116 2.59 -4.97 -5.77
N ARG A 117 3.43 -6.01 -5.60
CA ARG A 117 4.84 -5.83 -5.23
C ARG A 117 5.55 -4.95 -6.26
N ASN A 118 5.43 -5.28 -7.55
CA ASN A 118 6.05 -4.50 -8.62
C ASN A 118 5.56 -3.05 -8.64
N TRP A 119 4.25 -2.85 -8.48
CA TRP A 119 3.67 -1.50 -8.45
C TRP A 119 4.19 -0.65 -7.29
N LEU A 120 4.40 -1.26 -6.12
CA LEU A 120 5.01 -0.61 -4.95
C LEU A 120 6.52 -0.40 -5.12
N LEU A 121 7.23 -1.31 -5.79
CA LEU A 121 8.67 -1.17 -6.06
C LEU A 121 8.98 0.01 -6.98
N GLU A 122 8.10 0.31 -7.94
CA GLU A 122 8.24 1.49 -8.81
C GLU A 122 7.98 2.81 -8.07
N ARG A 123 7.45 2.76 -6.84
CA ARG A 123 7.02 3.91 -6.04
C ARG A 123 7.50 3.74 -4.59
N PRO A 124 8.76 4.09 -4.28
CA PRO A 124 9.27 4.06 -2.90
C PRO A 124 8.42 4.98 -2.02
N ILE A 125 7.54 4.37 -1.22
CA ILE A 125 6.62 5.04 -0.30
C ILE A 125 7.29 5.13 1.06
N TYR A 126 7.42 6.34 1.61
CA TYR A 126 8.02 6.56 2.93
C TYR A 126 6.98 6.74 4.03
N THR A 127 5.73 7.07 3.68
CA THR A 127 4.65 7.21 4.66
C THR A 127 3.32 6.71 4.12
N ILE A 128 2.42 6.31 5.01
CA ILE A 128 1.06 5.90 4.64
C ILE A 128 0.33 7.05 3.93
N GLN A 129 0.56 8.30 4.34
CA GLN A 129 -0.07 9.47 3.71
C GLN A 129 0.34 9.60 2.24
N GLU A 130 1.61 9.38 1.94
CA GLU A 130 2.15 9.38 0.57
C GLU A 130 1.43 8.34 -0.31
N PHE A 131 1.17 7.16 0.24
CA PHE A 131 0.43 6.11 -0.45
C PHE A 131 -1.05 6.49 -0.66
N VAL A 132 -1.72 7.07 0.34
CA VAL A 132 -3.13 7.50 0.21
C VAL A 132 -3.30 8.56 -0.88
N GLN A 133 -2.31 9.44 -1.06
CA GLN A 133 -2.30 10.46 -2.12
C GLN A 133 -2.10 9.87 -3.54
N CYS A 134 -1.67 8.62 -3.67
CA CYS A 134 -1.57 7.97 -4.99
C CYS A 134 -2.94 7.82 -5.67
N ARG A 135 -4.05 7.89 -4.93
CA ARG A 135 -5.41 7.87 -5.48
C ARG A 135 -5.72 9.10 -6.35
N THR A 136 -5.12 10.26 -6.07
CA THR A 136 -5.52 11.55 -6.67
C THR A 136 -4.81 11.88 -7.99
N HIS A 137 -3.92 11.03 -8.48
CA HIS A 137 -3.06 11.32 -9.64
C HIS A 137 -3.42 10.53 -10.93
N ASN A 138 -4.62 9.96 -11.01
CA ASN A 138 -5.14 9.43 -12.28
C ASN A 138 -6.12 10.47 -12.87
N PHE A 139 -5.58 11.41 -13.65
CA PHE A 139 -6.36 12.23 -14.59
C PHE A 139 -6.47 11.48 -15.92
#